data_AF-A0A9P7T357-F1
#
_entry.id   AF-A0A9P7T357-F1
#
_cell.length_a   1.000
_cell.length_b   1.000
_cell.length_c   1.000
_cell.angle_alpha   90.00
_cell.angle_beta   90.00
_cell.angle_gamma   90.00
#
_symmetry.space_group_name_H-M   'P 1'
#
loop_
_entity.id
_entity.type
_entity.pdbx_description
1 polymer ?
#
loop_
_entity_poly.entity_id
_entity_poly.type
_entity_poly.pdbx_seq_one_letter_code
_entity_poly.pdbx_strand_id
1 'polypeptide(L)'
;MAVGFDGKSVIELSQSHVTNESHQTSDYITFESRWLVAAGIKQLLEAMIPRKVRFGYLDTGEVKVFHLIVEDPSCVEYFLAVPSRDVEAEDDAKPRLHLTSVAQVFALTLLALQSSIPGKD
;
A
#
# COMPACT_ATOMS: atom_id res chain seq x y z
N MET A 1 -18.44 -4.69 -17.79
CA MET A 1 -17.10 -5.31 -17.75
C MET A 1 -16.70 -5.41 -16.29
N ALA A 2 -16.74 -6.61 -15.71
CA ALA A 2 -16.29 -6.86 -14.36
C ALA A 2 -14.83 -7.33 -14.44
N VAL A 3 -13.91 -6.56 -13.87
CA VAL A 3 -12.52 -6.99 -13.75
C VAL A 3 -12.42 -7.68 -12.40
N GLY A 4 -12.50 -9.00 -12.41
CA GLY A 4 -12.19 -9.82 -11.24
C GLY A 4 -10.69 -9.79 -11.00
N PHE A 5 -10.29 -9.36 -9.80
CA PHE A 5 -8.90 -9.42 -9.37
C PHE A 5 -8.66 -10.80 -8.73
N ASP A 6 -8.06 -11.70 -9.51
CA ASP A 6 -7.47 -12.96 -9.04
C ASP A 6 -6.31 -12.63 -8.09
N GLY A 7 -6.52 -12.94 -6.80
CA GLY A 7 -5.64 -12.70 -5.67
C GLY A 7 -4.31 -13.49 -5.68
N LYS A 8 -3.53 -13.40 -6.76
CA LYS A 8 -2.17 -13.92 -6.85
C LYS A 8 -1.17 -12.82 -7.21
N SER A 9 -0.92 -11.93 -6.27
CA SER A 9 0.33 -11.17 -6.24
C SER A 9 1.19 -11.65 -5.08
N VAL A 10 1.56 -12.94 -5.13
CA VAL A 10 2.63 -13.47 -4.29
C VAL A 10 3.93 -13.01 -4.92
N ILE A 11 4.67 -12.13 -4.25
CA ILE A 11 5.98 -11.67 -4.71
C ILE A 11 6.98 -12.82 -4.49
N GLU A 12 7.05 -13.76 -5.43
CA GLU A 12 8.14 -14.74 -5.48
C GLU A 12 9.40 -14.08 -6.06
N LEU A 13 10.39 -13.88 -5.19
CA LEU A 13 11.69 -13.32 -5.53
C LEU A 13 12.58 -14.40 -6.16
N SER A 14 12.54 -14.54 -7.48
CA SER A 14 13.53 -15.34 -8.21
C SER A 14 14.68 -14.42 -8.65
N GLN A 15 15.88 -14.70 -8.14
CA GLN A 15 17.12 -14.11 -8.63
C GLN A 15 17.50 -14.81 -9.93
N SER A 16 17.51 -14.07 -11.04
CA SER A 16 18.36 -14.45 -12.18
C SER A 16 18.91 -13.21 -12.90
N HIS A 17 20.15 -13.36 -13.31
CA HIS A 17 21.14 -12.35 -13.66
C HIS A 17 21.29 -12.32 -15.21
N VAL A 18 21.63 -11.15 -15.79
CA VAL A 18 22.45 -10.90 -17.03
C VAL A 18 21.82 -10.21 -18.28
N THR A 19 22.31 -8.97 -18.52
CA THR A 19 22.73 -8.17 -19.72
C THR A 19 21.82 -7.60 -20.83
N ASN A 20 21.68 -6.25 -20.84
CA ASN A 20 21.56 -5.28 -21.94
C ASN A 20 21.46 -3.81 -21.38
N GLU A 21 22.43 -2.91 -21.53
CA GLU A 21 22.63 -1.74 -20.63
C GLU A 21 21.49 -0.68 -20.54
N SER A 22 20.71 -0.44 -21.60
CA SER A 22 19.56 0.50 -21.54
C SER A 22 18.29 -0.14 -20.97
N HIS A 23 18.09 -1.45 -21.21
CA HIS A 23 17.02 -2.24 -20.60
C HIS A 23 17.36 -2.60 -19.13
N GLN A 24 18.62 -2.94 -18.87
CA GLN A 24 19.14 -3.29 -17.55
C GLN A 24 18.99 -2.18 -16.53
N THR A 25 19.17 -0.92 -16.93
CA THR A 25 19.01 0.20 -16.00
C THR A 25 17.55 0.32 -15.56
N SER A 26 16.60 0.15 -16.49
CA SER A 26 15.16 0.13 -16.20
C SER A 26 14.76 -1.08 -15.35
N ASP A 27 15.27 -2.27 -15.69
CA ASP A 27 15.00 -3.51 -14.96
C ASP A 27 15.61 -3.48 -13.55
N TYR A 28 16.81 -2.93 -13.42
CA TYR A 28 17.49 -2.71 -12.14
C TYR A 28 16.73 -1.71 -11.26
N ILE A 29 16.34 -0.54 -11.82
CA ILE A 29 15.54 0.44 -11.08
C ILE A 29 14.21 -0.17 -10.64
N THR A 30 13.56 -0.94 -11.50
CA THR A 30 12.30 -1.63 -11.17
C THR A 30 12.50 -2.66 -10.06
N PHE A 31 13.60 -3.43 -10.11
CA PHE A 31 13.97 -4.40 -9.08
C PHE A 31 14.23 -3.72 -7.73
N GLU A 32 15.08 -2.69 -7.70
CA GLU A 32 15.40 -1.94 -6.47
C GLU A 32 14.16 -1.24 -5.90
N SER A 33 13.31 -0.67 -6.75
CA SER A 33 12.06 -0.04 -6.33
C SER A 33 11.11 -1.04 -5.68
N ARG A 34 10.95 -2.23 -6.28
CA ARG A 34 10.14 -3.32 -5.71
C ARG A 34 10.71 -3.81 -4.39
N TRP A 35 12.03 -3.97 -4.31
CA TRP A 35 12.70 -4.38 -3.08
C TRP A 35 12.51 -3.35 -1.96
N LEU A 36 12.67 -2.06 -2.27
CA LEU A 36 12.46 -0.97 -1.31
C LEU A 36 11.01 -0.92 -0.81
N VAL A 37 10.03 -1.05 -1.71
CA VAL A 37 8.61 -1.11 -1.35
C VAL A 37 8.35 -2.32 -0.45
N ALA A 38 8.81 -3.51 -0.82
CA ALA A 38 8.66 -4.71 0.00
C ALA A 38 9.31 -4.56 1.39
N ALA A 39 10.51 -3.98 1.45
CA ALA A 39 11.20 -3.70 2.71
C ALA A 39 10.43 -2.69 3.57
N GLY A 40 9.84 -1.65 2.98
CA GLY A 40 9.01 -0.68 3.68
C GLY A 40 7.74 -1.30 4.26
N ILE A 41 7.05 -2.13 3.46
CA ILE A 41 5.85 -2.87 3.88
C ILE A 41 6.20 -3.81 5.04
N LYS A 42 7.28 -4.59 4.91
CA LYS A 42 7.75 -5.49 5.96
C LYS A 42 8.05 -4.76 7.26
N GLN A 43 8.79 -3.64 7.20
CA GLN A 43 9.12 -2.84 8.39
C GLN A 43 7.86 -2.29 9.07
N LEU A 44 6.88 -1.83 8.30
CA LEU A 44 5.61 -1.37 8.85
C LEU A 44 4.86 -2.51 9.57
N LEU A 45 4.79 -3.69 8.97
CA LEU A 45 4.16 -4.86 9.60
C LEU A 45 4.85 -5.30 10.88
N GLU A 46 6.19 -5.34 10.88
CA GLU A 46 6.99 -5.66 12.06
C GLU A 46 6.74 -4.68 13.21
N ALA A 47 6.43 -3.41 12.91
CA ALA A 47 6.04 -2.43 13.91
C ALA A 47 4.57 -2.58 14.36
N MET A 48 3.67 -2.99 13.48
CA MET A 48 2.23 -3.10 13.73
C MET A 48 1.84 -4.35 14.55
N ILE A 49 2.44 -5.51 14.24
CA ILE A 49 2.17 -6.80 14.90
C ILE A 49 2.30 -6.72 16.44
N PRO A 50 3.43 -6.28 17.02
CA PRO A 50 3.59 -6.24 18.48
C PRO A 50 2.65 -5.23 19.14
N ARG A 51 2.19 -4.20 18.40
CA ARG A 51 1.27 -3.17 18.89
C ARG A 51 -0.20 -3.59 18.76
N LYS A 52 -0.47 -4.73 18.12
CA LYS A 52 -1.83 -5.22 17.81
C LYS A 52 -2.68 -4.16 17.09
N VAL A 53 -2.08 -3.43 16.16
CA VAL A 53 -2.78 -2.44 15.34
C VAL A 53 -3.06 -3.05 13.98
N ARG A 54 -4.31 -2.96 13.51
CA ARG A 54 -4.73 -3.55 12.23
C ARG A 54 -4.50 -2.65 11.03
N PHE A 55 -4.52 -1.34 11.24
CA PHE A 55 -4.45 -0.33 10.17
C PHE A 55 -3.13 0.44 10.25
N GLY A 56 -2.48 0.59 9.10
CA GLY A 56 -1.27 1.39 8.96
C GLY A 56 -1.17 1.95 7.56
N TYR A 57 -0.18 2.80 7.30
CA TYR A 57 0.09 3.25 5.94
C TYR A 57 1.56 3.63 5.77
N LEU A 58 2.03 3.58 4.52
CA LEU A 58 3.28 4.19 4.08
C LEU A 58 2.96 5.46 3.30
N ASP A 59 3.81 6.47 3.44
CA ASP A 59 3.69 7.74 2.75
C ASP A 59 5.00 8.07 2.07
N THR A 60 4.97 8.22 0.75
CA THR A 60 6.14 8.67 -0.03
C THR A 60 6.11 10.18 -0.29
N GLY A 61 5.10 10.89 0.21
CA GLY A 61 4.82 12.29 -0.10
C GLY A 61 3.99 12.46 -1.37
N GLU A 62 4.06 11.52 -2.32
CA GLU A 62 3.24 11.49 -3.53
C GLU A 62 2.14 10.41 -3.46
N VAL A 63 2.49 9.24 -2.94
CA VAL A 63 1.62 8.05 -2.88
C VAL A 63 1.42 7.65 -1.43
N LYS A 64 0.18 7.30 -1.08
CA LYS A 64 -0.15 6.64 0.18
C LYS A 64 -0.49 5.18 -0.09
N VAL A 65 0.15 4.29 0.65
CA VAL A 65 -0.14 2.85 0.63
C VAL A 65 -0.71 2.47 1.98
N PHE A 66 -2.04 2.39 2.06
CA PHE A 66 -2.78 2.01 3.25
C PHE A 66 -2.77 0.49 3.38
N HIS A 67 -2.47 -0.03 4.56
CA HIS A 67 -2.36 -1.45 4.86
C HIS A 67 -3.40 -1.88 5.90
N LEU A 68 -3.98 -3.06 5.67
CA LEU A 68 -4.83 -3.77 6.60
C LEU A 68 -4.22 -5.15 6.88
N ILE A 69 -3.89 -5.40 8.16
CA ILE A 69 -3.59 -6.74 8.64
C ILE A 69 -4.92 -7.48 8.78
N VAL A 70 -5.13 -8.46 7.90
CA VAL A 70 -6.21 -9.45 7.99
C VAL A 70 -5.89 -10.49 9.08
N GLU A 71 -6.82 -11.40 9.40
CA GLU A 71 -6.66 -12.36 10.51
C GLU A 71 -5.35 -13.16 10.46
N ASP A 72 -4.85 -13.46 9.25
CA ASP A 72 -3.50 -14.00 9.05
C ASP A 72 -2.49 -12.87 8.79
N PRO A 73 -1.52 -12.63 9.70
CA PRO A 73 -0.49 -11.61 9.52
C PRO A 73 0.52 -11.92 8.39
N SER A 74 0.44 -13.12 7.79
CA SER A 74 1.20 -13.49 6.59
C SER A 74 0.62 -12.90 5.31
N CYS A 75 -0.62 -12.39 5.36
CA CYS A 75 -1.30 -11.73 4.25
C CYS A 75 -1.63 -10.27 4.63
N VAL A 76 -1.46 -9.36 3.68
CA VAL A 76 -1.73 -7.95 3.89
C VAL A 76 -2.51 -7.42 2.69
N GLU A 77 -3.66 -6.84 2.97
CA GLU A 77 -4.41 -6.10 1.98
C GLU A 77 -3.94 -4.65 1.98
N TYR A 78 -3.89 -4.04 0.79
CA TYR A 78 -3.52 -2.64 0.67
C TYR A 78 -4.43 -1.87 -0.28
N PHE A 79 -4.55 -0.58 0.00
CA PHE A 79 -5.17 0.41 -0.88
C PHE A 79 -4.13 1.49 -1.22
N LEU A 80 -4.01 1.80 -2.51
CA LEU A 80 -3.06 2.80 -3.01
C LEU A 80 -3.82 4.07 -3.42
N ALA A 81 -3.37 5.21 -2.92
CA ALA A 81 -3.89 6.53 -3.28
C ALA A 81 -2.77 7.43 -3.80
N VAL A 82 -3.10 8.27 -4.77
CA VAL A 82 -2.25 9.35 -5.27
C VAL A 82 -3.03 10.65 -5.10
N PRO A 83 -3.03 11.25 -3.89
CA PRO A 83 -4.03 12.25 -3.54
C PRO A 83 -4.03 13.50 -4.43
N SER A 84 -2.89 13.87 -4.99
CA SER A 84 -2.79 14.98 -5.95
C SER A 84 -3.57 14.70 -7.24
N ARG A 85 -3.68 13.44 -7.65
CA ARG A 85 -4.45 13.00 -8.83
C ARG A 85 -5.89 12.65 -8.46
N ASP A 86 -6.08 11.96 -7.33
CA ASP A 86 -7.39 11.45 -6.93
C ASP A 86 -8.39 12.57 -6.58
N VAL A 87 -7.91 13.71 -6.09
CA VAL A 87 -8.74 14.87 -5.72
C VAL A 87 -9.31 15.59 -6.95
N GLU A 88 -8.56 15.59 -8.05
CA GLU A 88 -8.99 16.18 -9.31
C GLU A 88 -10.06 15.29 -9.92
N ALA A 89 -11.28 15.79 -9.97
CA ALA A 89 -12.36 15.09 -10.65
C ALA A 89 -12.16 15.23 -12.16
N GLU A 90 -12.45 14.19 -12.94
CA GLU A 90 -12.65 14.35 -14.39
C GLU A 90 -13.80 15.34 -14.62
N ASP A 91 -13.58 16.32 -15.51
CA ASP A 91 -14.52 17.35 -16.01
C ASP A 91 -15.35 18.11 -14.95
N ASP A 92 -14.95 19.35 -14.66
CA ASP A 92 -15.71 20.43 -13.98
C ASP A 92 -16.43 20.09 -12.65
N ALA A 93 -16.20 18.89 -12.11
CA ALA A 93 -16.77 18.46 -10.85
C ALA A 93 -16.00 19.06 -9.67
N LYS A 94 -16.73 19.32 -8.57
CA LYS A 94 -16.12 19.82 -7.33
C LYS A 94 -15.04 18.85 -6.85
N PRO A 95 -13.91 19.36 -6.31
CA PRO A 95 -12.84 18.51 -5.81
C PRO A 95 -13.36 17.50 -4.80
N ARG A 96 -12.92 16.25 -4.94
CA ARG A 96 -13.35 15.13 -4.10
C ARG A 96 -12.61 15.20 -2.78
N LEU A 97 -13.09 16.02 -1.84
CA LEU A 97 -12.44 16.28 -0.55
C LEU A 97 -12.03 15.00 0.20
N HIS A 98 -12.83 13.95 0.12
CA HIS A 98 -12.58 12.65 0.74
C HIS A 98 -11.34 11.90 0.18
N LEU A 99 -10.85 12.29 -0.99
CA LEU A 99 -9.64 11.74 -1.62
C LEU A 99 -8.38 12.56 -1.32
N THR A 100 -8.50 13.66 -0.56
CA THR A 100 -7.32 14.39 -0.10
C THR A 100 -6.49 13.55 0.85
N SER A 101 -5.17 13.79 0.87
CA SER A 101 -4.24 13.16 1.82
C SER A 101 -4.75 13.25 3.26
N VAL A 102 -5.26 14.41 3.66
CA VAL A 102 -5.75 14.67 5.01
C VAL A 102 -7.01 13.86 5.31
N ALA A 103 -7.99 13.87 4.40
CA ALA A 103 -9.24 13.15 4.60
C ALA A 103 -9.03 11.63 4.65
N GLN A 104 -8.14 11.10 3.81
CA GLN A 104 -7.84 9.67 3.80
C GLN A 104 -7.12 9.21 5.08
N VAL A 105 -6.11 9.97 5.56
CA VAL A 105 -5.44 9.67 6.84
C VAL A 105 -6.40 9.83 8.02
N PHE A 106 -7.29 10.82 7.98
CA PHE A 106 -8.34 10.99 8.99
C PHE A 106 -9.29 9.79 9.01
N ALA A 107 -9.76 9.33 7.84
CA ALA A 107 -10.61 8.14 7.74
C ALA A 107 -9.91 6.88 8.26
N LEU A 108 -8.64 6.65 7.88
CA LEU A 108 -7.83 5.55 8.41
C LEU A 108 -7.74 5.60 9.94
N THR A 109 -7.52 6.79 10.49
CA THR A 109 -7.43 6.98 11.95
C THR A 109 -8.74 6.59 12.63
N LEU A 110 -9.89 6.99 12.08
CA LEU A 110 -11.20 6.60 12.59
C LEU A 110 -11.40 5.07 12.52
N LEU A 111 -11.02 4.44 11.40
CA LEU A 111 -11.07 2.97 11.25
C LEU A 111 -10.18 2.27 12.28
N ALA A 112 -8.96 2.76 12.50
CA ALA A 112 -8.03 2.22 13.48
C ALA A 112 -8.60 2.30 14.91
N LEU A 113 -9.21 3.42 15.27
CA LEU A 113 -9.84 3.63 16.59
C LEU A 113 -11.08 2.76 16.80
N GLN A 114 -11.87 2.52 15.76
CA GLN A 114 -13.04 1.64 15.81
C GLN A 114 -12.65 0.16 15.81
N SER A 115 -11.43 -0.17 15.39
CA SER A 115 -10.97 -1.54 15.28
C SER A 115 -10.82 -2.18 16.67
N SER A 116 -11.49 -3.32 16.89
CA SER A 116 -11.16 -4.22 17.99
C SER A 116 -9.69 -4.64 17.90
N ILE A 117 -9.04 -4.75 19.06
CA ILE A 117 -7.67 -5.25 19.19
C ILE A 117 -7.70 -6.74 18.79
N PRO A 118 -6.90 -7.19 17.80
CA PRO A 118 -6.84 -8.60 17.44
C PRO A 118 -6.41 -9.46 18.64
N GLY A 119 -7.22 -10.51 18.92
CA GLY A 119 -7.00 -11.46 20.01
C GLY A 119 -7.62 -11.06 21.35
N LYS A 120 -8.79 -10.41 21.35
CA LYS A 120 -9.59 -10.14 22.56
C LYS A 120 -11.01 -10.65 22.35
N ASP A 121 -11.14 -11.97 22.36
CA ASP A 121 -12.40 -12.70 22.49
C ASP A 121 -12.49 -13.27 23.91
#